data_AF-A0A7X1EJ28-F1
#
_entry.id   AF-A0A7X1EJ28-F1
#
_cell.length_a   1.000
_cell.length_b   1.000
_cell.length_c   1.000
_cell.angle_alpha   90.00
_cell.angle_beta   90.00
_cell.angle_gamma   90.00
#
_symmetry.space_group_name_H-M   'P 1'
#
loop_
_entity.id
_entity.type
_entity.pdbx_description
1 polymer ?
#
loop_
_entity_poly.entity_id
_entity_poly.type
_entity_poly.pdbx_seq_one_letter_code
_entity_poly.pdbx_strand_id
1 'polypeptide(L)'
;MEPVYISHSIDEPPKLFFWSIDEAMPFFVALAVGIITGRLLPMIILGVVVSRVYGGFLARASEKYFMHLCYWKFGVTFGGGTFVPESFDREFIV
;
A
#
# COMPACT_ATOMS: atom_id res chain seq x y z
N MET A 1 7.01 34.53 -14.95
CA MET A 1 6.68 33.10 -14.87
C MET A 1 5.30 33.01 -14.23
N GLU A 2 4.28 32.62 -14.99
CA GLU A 2 2.92 32.44 -14.46
C GLU A 2 2.87 31.11 -13.68
N PRO A 3 2.24 31.06 -12.50
CA PRO A 3 2.21 29.85 -11.69
C PRO A 3 1.38 28.77 -12.39
N VAL A 4 2.02 27.64 -12.71
CA VAL A 4 1.36 26.46 -13.26
C VAL A 4 0.80 25.62 -12.11
N TYR A 5 -0.50 25.36 -12.13
CA TYR A 5 -1.13 24.47 -11.15
C TYR A 5 -0.86 23.01 -11.52
N ILE A 6 0.07 22.37 -10.80
CA ILE A 6 0.35 20.95 -10.93
C ILE A 6 -0.62 20.20 -10.01
N SER A 7 -1.38 19.26 -10.57
CA SER A 7 -2.35 18.46 -9.81
C SER A 7 -1.63 17.42 -8.96
N HIS A 8 -1.66 17.57 -7.64
CA HIS A 8 -1.11 16.60 -6.67
C HIS A 8 -1.80 15.24 -6.67
N SER A 9 -2.92 15.09 -7.39
CA SER A 9 -3.66 13.83 -7.50
C SER A 9 -2.93 12.77 -8.33
N ILE A 10 -1.89 13.16 -9.10
CA ILE A 10 -1.16 12.28 -10.01
C ILE A 10 -0.31 11.26 -9.23
N ASP A 11 0.23 11.66 -8.08
CA ASP A 11 1.12 10.83 -7.26
C ASP A 11 0.38 10.05 -6.16
N GLU A 12 -0.94 10.21 -6.05
CA GLU A 12 -1.70 9.44 -5.07
C GLU A 12 -1.76 7.95 -5.48
N PRO A 13 -1.46 7.02 -4.55
CA PRO A 13 -1.57 5.60 -4.84
C PRO A 13 -3.01 5.22 -5.21
N PRO A 14 -3.20 4.19 -6.04
CA PRO A 14 -4.52 3.78 -6.50
C PRO A 14 -5.41 3.39 -5.31
N LYS A 15 -6.50 4.15 -5.13
CA LYS A 15 -7.52 3.92 -4.11
C LYS A 15 -8.65 3.06 -4.68
N LEU A 16 -8.99 1.98 -3.98
CA LEU A 16 -10.16 1.14 -4.20
C LEU A 16 -11.30 1.60 -3.28
N PHE A 17 -12.34 2.23 -3.84
CA PHE A 17 -13.43 2.88 -3.09
C PHE A 17 -12.92 3.88 -2.04
N PHE A 18 -12.73 3.44 -0.79
CA PHE A 18 -12.29 4.26 0.34
C PHE A 18 -10.93 3.81 0.90
N TRP A 19 -10.34 2.75 0.35
CA TRP A 19 -9.12 2.12 0.87
C TRP A 19 -8.05 2.07 -0.20
N SER A 20 -6.79 2.20 0.20
CA SER A 20 -5.68 1.83 -0.71
C SER A 20 -5.69 0.31 -0.91
N ILE A 21 -5.21 -0.20 -2.06
CA ILE A 21 -5.15 -1.65 -2.33
C ILE A 21 -4.46 -2.41 -1.18
N ASP A 22 -3.39 -1.84 -0.65
CA ASP A 22 -2.62 -2.43 0.45
C ASP A 22 -3.43 -2.44 1.77
N GLU A 23 -4.26 -1.43 2.00
CA GLU A 23 -5.15 -1.35 3.18
C GLU A 23 -6.31 -2.34 3.10
N ALA A 24 -6.77 -2.67 1.89
CA ALA A 24 -7.85 -3.63 1.68
C ALA A 24 -7.39 -5.09 1.80
N MET A 25 -6.09 -5.37 1.70
CA MET A 25 -5.54 -6.74 1.70
C MET A 25 -5.93 -7.55 2.96
N PRO A 26 -5.81 -7.02 4.20
CA PRO A 26 -6.21 -7.75 5.41
C PRO A 26 -7.70 -8.07 5.46
N PHE A 27 -8.55 -7.20 4.89
CA PHE A 27 -9.99 -7.43 4.80
C PHE A 27 -10.30 -8.64 3.91
N PHE A 28 -9.67 -8.75 2.73
CA PHE A 28 -9.84 -9.89 1.84
C PHE A 28 -9.35 -11.20 2.45
N VAL A 29 -8.23 -11.18 3.18
CA VAL A 29 -7.72 -12.35 3.90
C VAL A 29 -8.71 -12.79 4.99
N ALA A 30 -9.21 -11.86 5.80
CA ALA A 30 -10.20 -12.17 6.83
C ALA A 30 -11.50 -12.72 6.22
N LEU A 31 -11.93 -12.17 5.08
CA LEU A 31 -13.12 -12.64 4.35
C LEU A 31 -12.93 -14.07 3.82
N ALA A 32 -11.78 -14.39 3.22
CA ALA A 32 -11.45 -15.74 2.77
C ALA A 32 -11.46 -16.75 3.94
N VAL A 33 -10.85 -16.38 5.08
CA VAL A 33 -10.86 -17.22 6.29
C VAL A 33 -12.28 -17.38 6.85
N GLY A 34 -13.10 -16.33 6.80
CA GLY A 34 -14.50 -16.36 7.20
C GLY A 34 -15.35 -17.32 6.37
N ILE A 35 -15.11 -17.39 5.06
CA ILE A 35 -15.76 -18.36 4.15
C ILE A 35 -15.36 -19.79 4.53
N ILE A 36 -14.06 -20.05 4.73
CA ILE A 36 -13.55 -21.38 5.08
C ILE A 36 -14.09 -21.86 6.42
N THR A 37 -14.20 -20.96 7.40
CA THR A 37 -14.62 -21.29 8.77
C THR A 37 -16.16 -21.32 8.92
N GLY A 38 -16.92 -20.88 7.90
CA GLY A 38 -18.37 -20.77 7.95
C GLY A 38 -18.89 -19.68 8.90
N ARG A 39 -18.02 -18.78 9.37
CA ARG A 39 -18.35 -17.70 10.32
C ARG A 39 -18.04 -16.33 9.69
N LEU A 40 -18.88 -15.95 8.72
CA LEU A 40 -18.67 -14.74 7.92
C LEU A 40 -18.77 -13.44 8.74
N LEU A 41 -19.85 -13.28 9.52
CA LEU A 41 -20.13 -12.05 10.28
C LEU A 41 -19.00 -11.64 11.24
N PRO A 42 -18.50 -12.51 12.14
CA PRO A 42 -17.41 -12.10 13.04
C PRO A 42 -16.12 -11.80 12.28
N MET A 43 -15.84 -12.52 11.19
CA MET A 43 -14.62 -12.27 10.39
C MET A 43 -14.69 -11.00 9.56
N ILE A 44 -15.88 -10.58 9.11
CA ILE A 44 -16.05 -9.28 8.44
C ILE A 44 -15.76 -8.15 9.42
N ILE A 45 -16.33 -8.19 10.62
CA ILE A 45 -16.10 -7.16 11.65
C ILE A 45 -14.61 -7.11 12.01
N LEU A 46 -14.00 -8.27 12.26
CA LEU A 46 -12.59 -8.36 12.57
C LEU A 46 -11.72 -7.86 11.41
N GLY A 47 -12.06 -8.21 10.17
CA GLY A 47 -11.38 -7.75 8.95
C GLY A 47 -11.41 -6.23 8.79
N VAL A 48 -12.52 -5.57 9.08
CA VAL A 48 -12.65 -4.10 9.02
C VAL A 48 -11.85 -3.41 10.12
N VAL A 49 -11.84 -3.96 11.34
CA VAL A 49 -11.04 -3.41 12.44
C VAL A 49 -9.56 -3.55 12.12
N VAL A 50 -9.14 -4.72 11.65
CA VAL A 50 -7.74 -4.99 11.29
C VAL A 50 -7.32 -4.12 10.10
N SER A 51 -8.16 -3.97 9.06
CA SER A 51 -7.82 -3.11 7.91
C SER A 51 -7.63 -1.65 8.32
N ARG A 52 -8.44 -1.12 9.25
CA ARG A 52 -8.28 0.25 9.76
C ARG A 52 -7.00 0.46 10.56
N VAL A 53 -6.65 -0.50 11.42
CA VAL A 53 -5.40 -0.44 12.19
C VAL A 53 -4.20 -0.58 11.24
N TYR A 54 -4.29 -1.48 10.28
CA TYR A 54 -3.25 -1.71 9.27
C TYR A 54 -3.09 -0.52 8.33
N GLY A 55 -4.17 0.10 7.88
CA GLY A 55 -4.15 1.35 7.09
C GLY A 55 -3.51 2.50 7.84
N GLY A 56 -3.80 2.66 9.13
CA GLY A 56 -3.13 3.64 9.99
C GLY A 56 -1.64 3.36 10.18
N PHE A 57 -1.23 2.08 10.21
CA PHE A 57 0.19 1.71 10.21
C PHE A 57 0.86 2.00 8.86
N LEU A 58 0.20 1.67 7.75
CA LEU A 58 0.74 1.87 6.41
C LEU A 58 0.85 3.35 6.04
N ALA A 59 -0.10 4.19 6.46
CA ALA A 59 -0.04 5.64 6.28
C ALA A 59 1.15 6.29 7.03
N ARG A 60 1.67 5.63 8.06
CA ARG A 60 2.88 6.03 8.79
C ARG A 60 4.15 5.39 8.24
N ALA A 61 4.00 4.37 7.40
CA ALA A 61 5.12 3.66 6.81
C ALA A 61 5.67 4.44 5.61
N SER A 62 6.97 4.30 5.35
CA SER A 62 7.59 4.90 4.17
C SER A 62 6.95 4.36 2.90
N GLU A 63 6.97 5.14 1.83
CA GLU A 63 6.59 4.66 0.51
C GLU A 63 7.36 3.36 0.20
N LYS A 64 6.67 2.36 -0.36
CA LYS A 64 7.25 1.03 -0.69
C LYS A 64 7.72 0.21 0.54
N TYR A 65 7.26 0.50 1.76
CA TYR A 65 7.61 -0.24 2.98
C TYR A 65 7.40 -1.76 2.88
N PHE A 66 6.31 -2.20 2.23
CA PHE A 66 6.03 -3.62 2.05
C PHE A 66 7.12 -4.32 1.23
N MET A 67 7.62 -3.68 0.17
CA MET A 67 8.72 -4.21 -0.63
C MET A 67 10.03 -4.29 0.17
N HIS A 68 10.31 -3.30 1.03
CA HIS A 68 11.46 -3.36 1.92
C HIS A 68 11.35 -4.47 2.96
N LEU A 69 10.14 -4.71 3.51
CA LEU A 69 9.91 -5.81 4.43
C LEU A 69 10.11 -7.16 3.72
N CYS A 70 9.55 -7.35 2.52
CA CYS A 70 9.75 -8.56 1.72
C CYS A 70 11.24 -8.80 1.41
N TYR A 71 11.97 -7.74 1.06
CA TYR A 71 13.41 -7.81 0.82
C TYR A 71 14.20 -8.23 2.08
N TRP A 72 13.98 -7.56 3.23
CA TRP A 72 14.77 -7.81 4.45
C TRP A 72 14.36 -9.06 5.22
N LYS A 73 13.06 -9.33 5.35
CA LYS A 73 12.55 -10.43 6.21
C LYS A 73 12.39 -11.74 5.47
N PHE A 74 12.00 -11.70 4.19
CA PHE A 74 11.67 -12.89 3.43
C PHE A 74 12.75 -13.25 2.40
N GLY A 75 13.70 -12.35 2.12
CA GLY A 75 14.72 -12.55 1.08
C GLY A 75 14.13 -12.68 -0.32
N VAL A 76 12.83 -12.34 -0.48
CA VAL A 76 12.12 -12.41 -1.74
C VAL A 76 12.24 -11.04 -2.38
N THR A 77 13.03 -10.96 -3.44
CA THR A 77 13.14 -9.76 -4.26
C THR A 77 12.15 -9.90 -5.43
N PHE A 78 11.17 -9.02 -5.50
CA PHE A 78 10.34 -8.88 -6.70
C PHE A 78 11.10 -7.94 -7.65
N GLY A 79 12.04 -8.51 -8.41
CA GLY A 79 12.87 -7.78 -9.39
C GLY A 79 14.20 -7.29 -8.82
N GLY A 80 15.29 -7.60 -9.53
CA GLY A 80 16.68 -7.30 -9.14
C GLY A 80 16.88 -5.84 -8.72
N GLY A 81 17.29 -5.64 -7.48
CA GLY A 81 17.34 -4.32 -6.85
C GLY A 81 18.38 -3.38 -7.45
N THR A 82 17.90 -2.19 -7.81
CA THR A 82 18.57 -0.89 -7.67
C THR A 82 17.44 0.14 -7.55
N PHE A 83 17.23 0.74 -6.38
CA PHE A 83 16.22 1.79 -6.21
C PHE A 83 16.79 3.11 -6.69
N VAL A 84 16.39 3.49 -7.90
CA VAL A 84 16.75 4.76 -8.53
C VAL A 84 15.68 5.80 -8.14
N PRO A 85 16.05 7.04 -7.79
CA PRO A 85 15.13 8.07 -7.29
C PRO A 85 13.95 8.33 -8.23
N GLU A 86 12.88 8.92 -7.74
CA GLU A 86 11.75 9.29 -8.60
C GLU A 86 12.21 10.26 -9.69
N SER A 87 11.74 10.07 -10.92
CA SER A 87 12.31 10.73 -12.11
C SER A 87 12.01 12.23 -12.22
N PHE A 88 11.13 12.76 -11.36
CA PHE A 88 10.83 14.18 -11.27
C PHE A 88 11.88 14.96 -10.44
N ASP A 89 12.61 14.26 -9.55
CA ASP A 89 13.71 14.78 -8.73
C ASP A 89 15.08 14.75 -9.42
N ARG A 90 15.13 14.32 -10.69
CA ARG A 90 16.40 14.11 -11.39
C ARG A 90 16.74 15.35 -12.21
N GLU A 91 17.64 16.19 -11.70
CA GLU A 91 18.31 17.23 -12.50
C GLU A 91 19.44 16.61 -13.32
N PHE A 92 19.30 16.64 -14.65
CA PHE A 92 20.34 16.20 -15.56
C PHE A 92 21.35 17.33 -15.75
N ILE A 93 22.55 17.17 -15.20
CA ILE A 93 23.69 18.05 -15.47
C ILE A 93 24.16 17.76 -16.91
N VAL A 94 24.08 18.77 -17.79
CA VAL A 94 24.60 18.75 -19.17
C VAL A 94 25.96 19.43 -19.22
#